data_AF-A0A285BQR1-F1
#
_entry.id   AF-A0A285BQR1-F1
#
_cell.length_a   1.000
_cell.length_b   1.000
_cell.length_c   1.000
_cell.angle_alpha   90.00
_cell.angle_beta   90.00
_cell.angle_gamma   90.00
#
_symmetry.space_group_name_H-M   'P 1'
#
loop_
_entity.id
_entity.type
_entity.pdbx_description
1 polymer ?
#
loop_
_entity_poly.entity_id
_entity_poly.type
_entity_poly.pdbx_seq_one_letter_code
_entity_poly.pdbx_strand_id
1 'polypeptide(L)'
;MRYAGEREQFGKPIASHQLVQELISDIAVDVDAARLLTWRVADLVDRGLPFATESSKAKLFASEAAVRAANNALQVFGGYGYIDEYPAGKLLRDARVMTLYEGTSQIQKLVIGRALTGISAF
;
A
#
# COMPACT_ATOMS: atom_id res chain seq x y z
N MET A 1 10.68 -9.11 5.26
CA MET A 1 10.83 -10.50 5.74
C MET A 1 12.19 -10.77 6.37
N ARG A 2 13.33 -10.55 5.69
CA ARG A 2 14.68 -10.87 6.20
C ARG A 2 14.97 -10.36 7.63
N TYR A 3 14.81 -9.05 7.88
CA TYR A 3 15.09 -8.44 9.19
C TYR A 3 14.33 -9.10 10.36
N ALA A 4 13.04 -9.40 10.17
CA ALA A 4 12.23 -10.00 11.24
C ALA A 4 12.66 -11.43 11.60
N GLY A 5 13.27 -12.16 10.65
CA GLY A 5 13.83 -13.49 10.89
C GLY A 5 15.23 -13.48 11.50
N GLU A 6 15.99 -12.40 11.29
CA GLU A 6 17.37 -12.25 11.79
C GLU A 6 17.43 -11.55 13.16
N ARG A 7 16.52 -10.60 13.40
CA ARG A 7 16.49 -9.85 14.66
C ARG A 7 15.89 -10.70 15.77
N GLU A 8 16.62 -10.83 16.88
CA GLU A 8 16.15 -11.55 18.06
C GLU A 8 15.72 -10.60 19.19
N GLN A 9 14.66 -11.00 19.90
CA GLN A 9 14.24 -10.43 21.17
C GLN A 9 13.62 -11.54 22.03
N PHE A 10 13.86 -11.50 23.34
CA PHE A 10 13.40 -12.55 24.26
C PHE A 10 13.84 -13.97 23.84
N GLY A 11 15.06 -14.08 23.31
CA GLY A 11 15.70 -15.37 22.97
C GLY A 11 15.16 -16.05 21.72
N LYS A 12 14.45 -15.34 20.84
CA LYS A 12 13.95 -15.88 19.56
C LYS A 12 13.80 -14.78 18.50
N PRO A 13 13.72 -15.15 17.20
CA PRO A 13 13.45 -14.19 16.13
C PRO A 13 12.14 -13.43 16.34
N ILE A 14 12.12 -12.14 16.04
CA ILE A 14 10.93 -11.31 16.25
C ILE A 14 9.75 -11.74 15.36
N ALA A 15 10.02 -12.39 14.22
CA ALA A 15 9.02 -13.01 13.37
C ALA A 15 8.19 -14.13 14.07
N SER A 16 8.61 -14.58 15.26
CA SER A 16 7.88 -15.56 16.06
C SER A 16 6.87 -14.93 17.05
N HIS A 17 6.71 -13.60 17.04
CA HIS A 17 5.71 -12.90 17.83
C HIS A 17 4.45 -12.65 17.00
N GLN A 18 3.28 -12.92 17.59
CA GLN A 18 1.98 -12.84 16.91
C GLN A 18 1.74 -11.47 16.24
N LEU A 19 1.98 -10.37 16.96
CA LEU A 19 1.75 -9.02 16.45
C LEU A 19 2.76 -8.59 15.38
N VAL A 20 3.94 -9.21 15.32
CA VAL A 20 4.88 -9.00 14.20
C VAL A 20 4.36 -9.72 12.94
N GLN A 21 3.79 -10.92 13.11
CA GLN A 21 3.18 -11.64 11.99
C GLN A 21 1.93 -10.94 11.47
N GLU A 22 1.11 -10.34 12.34
CA GLU A 22 -0.06 -9.52 11.95
C GLU A 22 0.34 -8.37 11.01
N LEU A 23 1.32 -7.56 11.41
CA LEU A 23 1.82 -6.45 10.59
C LEU A 23 2.31 -6.92 9.21
N ILE A 24 2.99 -8.07 9.18
CA ILE A 24 3.51 -8.67 7.96
C ILE A 24 2.39 -9.24 7.09
N SER A 25 1.37 -9.88 7.69
CA SER A 25 0.23 -10.40 6.95
C SER A 25 -0.59 -9.28 6.33
N ASP A 26 -0.79 -8.17 7.04
CA ASP A 26 -1.50 -7.01 6.52
C ASP A 26 -0.79 -6.45 5.28
N ILE A 27 0.54 -6.32 5.34
CA ILE A 27 1.36 -5.91 4.19
C ILE A 27 1.13 -6.86 3.00
N ALA A 28 1.18 -8.17 3.24
CA ALA A 28 1.06 -9.17 2.17
C ALA A 28 -0.31 -9.10 1.47
N VAL A 29 -1.39 -9.05 2.26
CA VAL A 29 -2.76 -8.96 1.75
C VAL A 29 -2.98 -7.66 0.98
N ASP A 30 -2.50 -6.53 1.50
CA ASP A 30 -2.59 -5.24 0.82
C ASP A 30 -1.85 -5.24 -0.53
N VAL A 31 -0.66 -5.86 -0.60
CA VAL A 31 0.10 -5.97 -1.85
C VAL A 31 -0.64 -6.81 -2.88
N ASP A 32 -1.21 -7.95 -2.47
CA ASP A 32 -1.95 -8.82 -3.39
C ASP A 32 -3.24 -8.16 -3.88
N ALA A 33 -3.99 -7.51 -3.00
CA ALA A 33 -5.18 -6.75 -3.37
C ALA A 33 -4.85 -5.59 -4.35
N ALA A 34 -3.77 -4.84 -4.09
CA ALA A 34 -3.30 -3.78 -4.97
C ALA A 34 -2.92 -4.34 -6.35
N ARG A 35 -2.17 -5.45 -6.39
CA ARG A 35 -1.76 -6.11 -7.63
C ARG A 35 -2.96 -6.57 -8.46
N LEU A 36 -3.96 -7.18 -7.82
CA LEU A 36 -5.17 -7.65 -8.53
C LEU A 36 -5.98 -6.49 -9.11
N LEU A 37 -6.10 -5.36 -8.40
CA LEU A 37 -6.76 -4.17 -8.93
C LEU A 37 -6.01 -3.60 -10.14
N THR A 38 -4.68 -3.55 -10.08
CA THR A 38 -3.85 -3.10 -11.20
C THR A 38 -3.95 -4.05 -12.40
N TRP A 39 -3.90 -5.37 -12.19
CA TRP A 39 -4.03 -6.34 -13.27
C TRP A 39 -5.40 -6.32 -13.94
N ARG A 40 -6.47 -6.07 -13.17
CA ARG A 40 -7.79 -5.82 -13.76
C ARG A 40 -7.77 -4.63 -14.73
N VAL A 41 -7.07 -3.56 -14.38
CA VAL A 41 -6.92 -2.39 -15.28
C VAL A 41 -6.14 -2.78 -16.54
N ALA A 42 -5.03 -3.51 -16.39
CA ALA A 42 -4.25 -3.99 -17.52
C ALA A 42 -5.07 -4.86 -18.48
N ASP A 43 -5.84 -5.83 -17.97
CA ASP A 43 -6.74 -6.66 -18.78
C ASP A 43 -7.76 -5.82 -19.57
N LEU A 44 -8.36 -4.82 -18.93
CA LEU A 44 -9.31 -3.92 -19.61
C LEU A 44 -8.64 -3.11 -20.72
N VAL A 45 -7.42 -2.61 -20.48
CA VAL A 45 -6.63 -1.88 -21.48
C VAL A 45 -6.31 -2.78 -22.67
N ASP A 46 -5.80 -3.98 -22.43
CA ASP A 46 -5.44 -4.94 -23.49
C ASP A 46 -6.64 -5.34 -24.36
N ARG A 47 -7.83 -5.38 -23.75
CA ARG A 47 -9.09 -5.69 -24.43
C ARG A 47 -9.77 -4.48 -25.07
N GLY A 48 -9.20 -3.28 -24.95
CA GLY A 48 -9.78 -2.04 -25.46
C GLY A 48 -11.10 -1.64 -24.79
N LEU A 49 -11.33 -2.08 -23.55
CA LEU A 49 -12.53 -1.79 -22.78
C LEU A 49 -12.36 -0.52 -21.94
N PRO A 50 -13.45 0.20 -21.59
CA PRO A 50 -13.36 1.34 -20.68
C PRO A 50 -12.77 0.94 -19.32
N PHE A 51 -11.80 1.71 -18.85
CA PHE A 51 -11.04 1.39 -17.63
C PHE A 51 -10.88 2.57 -16.66
N ALA A 52 -11.42 3.75 -16.96
CA ALA A 52 -11.14 4.96 -16.20
C ALA A 52 -11.49 4.85 -14.70
N THR A 53 -12.65 4.26 -14.38
CA THR A 53 -13.09 4.08 -12.98
C THR A 53 -12.25 3.03 -12.26
N GLU A 54 -11.89 1.95 -12.95
CA GLU A 54 -11.01 0.89 -12.46
C GLU A 54 -9.60 1.40 -12.17
N SER A 55 -9.05 2.26 -13.04
CA SER A 55 -7.78 2.95 -12.80
C SER A 55 -7.84 3.82 -11.54
N SER A 56 -8.92 4.57 -11.34
CA SER A 56 -9.10 5.34 -10.11
C SER A 56 -9.15 4.47 -8.85
N LYS A 57 -9.85 3.32 -8.91
CA LYS A 57 -9.89 2.35 -7.80
C LYS A 57 -8.52 1.75 -7.52
N ALA A 58 -7.80 1.32 -8.56
CA ALA A 58 -6.46 0.75 -8.44
C ALA A 58 -5.47 1.76 -7.86
N LYS A 59 -5.44 3.00 -8.39
CA LYS A 59 -4.55 4.06 -7.89
C LYS A 59 -4.84 4.39 -6.44
N LEU A 60 -6.11 4.60 -6.09
CA LEU A 60 -6.52 4.90 -4.72
C LEU A 60 -6.06 3.81 -3.76
N PHE A 61 -6.41 2.55 -4.04
CA PHE A 61 -6.09 1.46 -3.13
C PHE A 61 -4.58 1.23 -3.03
N ALA A 62 -3.87 1.14 -4.16
CA ALA A 62 -2.45 0.84 -4.18
C ALA A 62 -1.61 1.92 -3.48
N SER A 63 -1.94 3.20 -3.66
CA SER A 63 -1.20 4.29 -2.99
C SER A 63 -1.44 4.31 -1.48
N GLU A 64 -2.68 4.12 -1.01
CA GLU A 64 -2.99 4.04 0.42
C GLU A 64 -2.39 2.77 1.05
N ALA A 65 -2.44 1.64 0.35
CA ALA A 65 -1.83 0.37 0.75
C ALA A 65 -0.31 0.49 0.88
N ALA A 66 0.37 1.16 -0.06
CA ALA A 66 1.81 1.41 0.03
C ALA A 66 2.19 2.19 1.29
N VAL A 67 1.37 3.18 1.69
CA VAL A 67 1.60 3.93 2.94
C VAL A 67 1.41 3.03 4.16
N ARG A 68 0.31 2.27 4.23
CA ARG A 68 0.08 1.33 5.34
C ARG A 68 1.23 0.33 5.44
N ALA A 69 1.64 -0.23 4.31
CA ALA A 69 2.73 -1.19 4.26
C ALA A 69 4.06 -0.61 4.74
N ALA A 70 4.40 0.62 4.32
CA ALA A 70 5.61 1.29 4.76
C ALA A 70 5.57 1.63 6.27
N ASN A 71 4.42 2.04 6.81
CA ASN A 71 4.25 2.25 8.25
C ASN A 71 4.39 0.95 9.05
N ASN A 72 3.72 -0.12 8.62
CA ASN A 72 3.83 -1.43 9.27
C ASN A 72 5.26 -1.96 9.22
N ALA A 73 5.95 -1.79 8.09
CA ALA A 73 7.36 -2.15 7.98
C ALA A 73 8.20 -1.36 8.99
N LEU A 74 8.02 -0.04 9.07
CA LEU A 74 8.74 0.80 10.03
C LEU A 74 8.51 0.34 11.47
N GLN A 75 7.28 -0.05 11.83
CA GLN A 75 6.97 -0.63 13.14
C GLN A 75 7.68 -1.96 13.41
N VAL A 76 7.83 -2.83 12.40
CA VAL A 76 8.61 -4.08 12.49
C VAL A 76 10.10 -3.78 12.71
N PHE A 77 10.65 -2.75 12.07
CA PHE A 77 12.04 -2.33 12.28
C PHE A 77 12.26 -1.61 13.63
N GLY A 78 11.20 -1.07 14.24
CA GLY A 78 11.30 -0.29 15.47
C GLY A 78 12.20 0.93 15.30
N GLY A 79 13.08 1.20 16.26
CA GLY A 79 14.03 2.32 16.18
C GLY A 79 14.92 2.29 14.93
N TYR A 80 15.30 1.09 14.46
CA TYR A 80 16.09 0.92 13.23
C TYR A 80 15.34 1.36 11.97
N GLY A 81 14.01 1.48 12.02
CA GLY A 81 13.21 1.96 10.90
C GLY A 81 13.37 3.47 10.65
N TYR A 82 13.89 4.21 11.63
CA TYR A 82 14.10 5.66 11.56
C TYR A 82 15.52 6.07 11.15
N ILE A 83 16.48 5.15 11.19
CA ILE A 83 17.86 5.44 10.80
C ILE A 83 18.10 5.04 9.34
N ASP A 84 19.03 5.72 8.68
CA ASP A 84 19.26 5.56 7.24
C ASP A 84 19.99 4.26 6.86
N GLU A 85 20.39 3.43 7.84
CA GLU A 85 20.92 2.08 7.58
C GLU A 85 19.87 1.16 6.96
N TYR A 86 18.59 1.42 7.20
CA TYR A 86 17.48 0.64 6.63
C TYR A 86 16.57 1.53 5.76
N PRO A 87 16.07 1.02 4.63
CA PRO A 87 15.30 1.83 3.70
C PRO A 87 13.89 2.19 4.20
N ALA A 88 13.43 1.66 5.34
CA ALA A 88 12.05 1.78 5.81
C ALA A 88 11.59 3.24 5.92
N GLY A 89 12.38 4.10 6.58
CA GLY A 89 12.04 5.52 6.73
C GLY A 89 11.98 6.27 5.39
N LYS A 90 12.89 5.98 4.46
CA LYS A 90 12.85 6.53 3.11
C LYS A 90 11.60 6.07 2.34
N LEU A 91 11.33 4.77 2.36
CA LEU A 91 10.18 4.17 1.66
C LEU A 91 8.84 4.71 2.18
N LEU A 92 8.73 5.02 3.47
CA LEU A 92 7.54 5.70 4.00
C LEU A 92 7.36 7.09 3.39
N ARG A 93 8.44 7.90 3.33
CA ARG A 93 8.39 9.23 2.71
C ARG A 93 8.02 9.14 1.23
N ASP A 94 8.62 8.20 0.51
CA ASP A 94 8.33 7.95 -0.90
C ASP A 94 6.88 7.49 -1.11
N ALA A 95 6.35 6.61 -0.26
CA ALA A 95 4.97 6.14 -0.35
C ALA A 95 3.95 7.27 -0.13
N ARG A 96 4.24 8.24 0.76
CA ARG A 96 3.31 9.35 1.01
C ARG A 96 3.07 10.21 -0.22
N VAL A 97 4.09 10.42 -1.06
CA VAL A 97 3.93 11.25 -2.27
C VAL A 97 2.90 10.64 -3.22
N MET A 98 2.81 9.30 -3.28
CA MET A 98 1.89 8.54 -4.14
C MET A 98 0.40 8.87 -3.87
N THR A 99 0.06 9.31 -2.66
CA THR A 99 -1.31 9.73 -2.31
C THR A 99 -1.66 11.15 -2.77
N LEU A 100 -0.69 11.90 -3.30
CA LEU A 100 -0.81 13.32 -3.63
C LEU A 100 -0.78 13.60 -5.14
N TYR A 101 0.22 13.06 -5.85
CA TYR A 101 0.39 13.33 -7.28
C TYR A 101 -0.51 12.44 -8.16
N GLU A 102 -0.77 12.86 -9.41
CA GLU A 102 -1.65 12.18 -10.39
C GLU A 102 -3.07 11.90 -9.84
N GLY A 103 -3.61 12.92 -9.17
CA GLY A 103 -4.90 12.91 -8.51
C GLY A 103 -4.80 12.37 -7.08
N THR A 104 -5.06 13.24 -6.10
CA THR A 104 -5.02 12.88 -4.67
C THR A 104 -6.01 11.76 -4.34
N SER A 105 -5.83 11.09 -3.22
CA SER A 105 -6.79 10.07 -2.74
C SER A 105 -8.23 10.60 -2.67
N GLN A 106 -8.40 11.88 -2.32
CA GLN A 106 -9.71 12.55 -2.27
C GLN A 106 -10.30 12.69 -3.68
N ILE A 107 -9.50 13.16 -4.65
CA ILE A 107 -9.97 13.27 -6.04
C ILE A 107 -10.34 11.90 -6.61
N GLN A 108 -9.55 10.85 -6.36
CA GLN A 108 -9.89 9.50 -6.80
C GLN A 108 -11.22 9.01 -6.21
N LYS A 109 -11.48 9.27 -4.92
CA LYS A 109 -12.76 8.97 -4.28
C LYS A 109 -13.93 9.70 -4.95
N LEU A 110 -13.75 10.97 -5.31
CA LEU A 110 -14.80 11.74 -5.99
C LEU A 110 -15.04 11.24 -7.42
N VAL A 111 -14.00 10.86 -8.17
CA VAL A 111 -14.14 10.24 -9.50
C VAL A 111 -14.92 8.93 -9.41
N ILE A 112 -14.57 8.06 -8.45
CA ILE A 112 -15.28 6.80 -8.21
C ILE A 112 -16.72 7.08 -7.79
N GLY A 113 -16.94 8.02 -6.88
CA GLY A 113 -18.27 8.42 -6.42
C GLY A 113 -19.16 8.85 -7.58
N ARG A 114 -18.69 9.77 -8.43
CA ARG A 114 -19.40 10.23 -9.61
C ARG A 114 -19.74 9.07 -10.57
N ALA A 115 -18.82 8.14 -10.77
CA ALA A 115 -19.04 6.97 -11.63
C ALA A 115 -20.12 6.02 -11.08
N LEU A 116 -20.25 5.91 -9.75
CA LEU A 116 -21.24 5.03 -9.11
C LEU A 116 -22.61 5.68 -8.93
N THR A 117 -22.67 7.00 -8.71
CA THR A 117 -23.93 7.71 -8.40
C THR A 117 -24.51 8.46 -9.60
N GLY A 118 -23.70 8.72 -10.63
CA GLY A 118 -24.08 9.61 -11.74
C GLY A 118 -24.12 11.10 -11.37
N ILE A 119 -23.75 11.47 -10.14
CA ILE A 119 -23.85 12.84 -9.63
C ILE A 119 -22.44 13.36 -9.30
N SER A 120 -22.06 14.50 -9.88
CA SER A 120 -20.77 15.14 -9.58
C SER A 120 -20.81 15.82 -8.22
N ALA A 121 -19.76 15.65 -7.43
CA ALA A 121 -19.53 16.34 -6.15
C ALA A 121 -18.30 17.28 -6.20
N PHE A 122 -17.84 17.59 -7.41
CA PHE A 122 -16.78 18.54 -7.76
C PHE A 122 -16.94 18.97 -9.22
#